data_AF-A0A1I3B1L2-F1
#
_entry.id   AF-A0A1I3B1L2-F1
#
_cell.length_a   1.000
_cell.length_b   1.000
_cell.length_c   1.000
_cell.angle_alpha   90.00
_cell.angle_beta   90.00
_cell.angle_gamma   90.00
#
_symmetry.space_group_name_H-M   'P 1'
#
loop_
_entity.id
_entity.type
_entity.pdbx_description
1 polymer ?
#
loop_
_entity_poly.entity_id
_entity_poly.type
_entity_poly.pdbx_seq_one_letter_code
_entity_poly.pdbx_strand_id
1 'polypeptide(L)' 'MAARKRFAPTEATTLRAIEFVRKAGLRIAAVEFPRDGMVRVITSAVDMPEKPEQDDRKPEPWT' A
#
# COMPACT_ATOMS: atom_id res chain seq x y z
N MET A 1 31.40 -22.53 11.00
CA MET A 1 30.71 -22.05 9.78
C MET A 1 29.34 -21.53 10.17
N ALA A 2 29.08 -20.22 10.10
CA ALA A 2 27.76 -19.67 10.36
C ALA A 2 26.84 -20.00 9.18
N ALA A 3 25.80 -20.81 9.42
CA ALA A 3 24.76 -21.06 8.43
C ALA A 3 24.14 -19.71 8.06
N ARG A 4 24.35 -19.24 6.82
CA ARG A 4 23.65 -18.07 6.29
C ARG A 4 22.17 -18.42 6.28
N LYS A 5 21.43 -17.99 7.31
CA LYS A 5 19.99 -18.16 7.44
C LYS A 5 19.37 -17.55 6.19
N ARG A 6 18.95 -18.39 5.26
CA ARG A 6 18.17 -17.95 4.10
C ARG A 6 16.84 -17.50 4.68
N PHE A 7 16.67 -16.19 4.86
CA PHE A 7 15.38 -15.64 5.22
C PHE A 7 14.50 -15.84 3.99
N ALA A 8 13.59 -16.81 4.07
CA ALA A 8 12.50 -16.90 3.12
C ALA A 8 11.36 -16.04 3.68
N PRO A 9 10.73 -15.18 2.88
CA PRO A 9 9.60 -14.40 3.34
C PRO A 9 8.48 -15.34 3.77
N THR A 10 7.99 -15.15 4.99
CA THR A 10 6.85 -15.92 5.51
C THR A 10 5.54 -15.39 4.93
N GLU A 11 4.53 -16.24 4.84
CA GLU A 11 3.18 -15.83 4.44
C GLU A 11 2.67 -14.63 5.28
N ALA A 12 2.90 -14.68 6.60
CA ALA A 12 2.55 -13.59 7.51
C ALA A 12 3.26 -12.26 7.16
N THR A 13 4.54 -12.31 6.79
CA THR A 13 5.30 -11.12 6.36
C THR A 13 4.72 -10.55 5.08
N THR A 14 4.38 -11.40 4.12
CA THR A 14 3.81 -11.02 2.83
C THR A 14 2.44 -10.35 3.00
N LEU A 15 1.56 -10.94 3.81
CA LEU A 15 0.22 -10.40 4.07
C LEU A 15 0.29 -9.03 4.75
N ARG A 16 1.20 -8.85 5.72
CA ARG A 16 1.41 -7.54 6.37
C ARG A 16 1.86 -6.47 5.38
N ALA A 17 2.78 -6.80 4.47
CA ALA A 17 3.25 -5.87 3.45
C ALA A 17 2.12 -5.44 2.49
N ILE A 18 1.29 -6.40 2.06
CA ILE A 18 0.10 -6.14 1.22
C ILE A 18 -0.91 -5.25 1.95
N GLU A 19 -1.20 -5.55 3.22
CA GLU A 19 -2.15 -4.79 4.03
C GLU A 19 -1.72 -3.34 4.22
N PHE A 20 -0.44 -3.11 4.49
CA PHE A 20 0.12 -1.76 4.63
C PHE A 20 -0.09 -0.92 3.36
N VAL A 21 0.17 -1.52 2.20
CA VAL A 21 -0.01 -0.84 0.91
C VAL A 21 -1.48 -0.55 0.61
N ARG A 22 -2.39 -1.48 0.93
CA ARG A 22 -3.83 -1.24 0.81
C ARG A 22 -4.32 -0.12 1.73
N LYS A 23 -3.83 -0.06 2.97
CA LYS A 23 -4.15 1.02 3.92
C LYS A 23 -3.65 2.38 3.45
N ALA A 24 -2.53 2.42 2.73
CA ALA A 24 -2.04 3.62 2.06
C ALA A 24 -2.90 4.03 0.84
N GLY A 25 -3.92 3.24 0.47
CA GLY A 25 -4.79 3.51 -0.68
C GLY A 25 -4.14 3.19 -2.02
N LEU A 26 -2.95 2.59 -2.03
CA LEU A 26 -2.23 2.30 -3.27
C LEU A 26 -2.73 1.00 -3.89
N ARG A 27 -2.77 0.96 -5.22
CA ARG A 27 -3.06 -0.27 -5.96
C ARG A 27 -1.79 -1.11 -6.05
N ILE A 28 -1.92 -2.38 -5.71
CA ILE A 28 -0.82 -3.34 -5.82
C ILE A 28 -0.78 -3.85 -7.26
N ALA A 29 0.36 -3.67 -7.91
CA ALA A 29 0.62 -4.17 -9.25
C ALA A 29 1.26 -5.57 -9.21
N ALA A 30 2.23 -5.78 -8.31
CA ALA A 30 2.90 -7.07 -8.14
C ALA A 30 3.50 -7.22 -6.74
N VAL A 31 3.84 -8.46 -6.37
CA VAL A 31 4.61 -8.79 -5.17
C VAL A 31 5.80 -9.65 -5.60
N GLU A 32 7.01 -9.22 -5.23
CA GLU A 32 8.25 -9.90 -5.55
C GLU A 32 8.94 -10.43 -4.28
N PHE A 33 9.64 -11.55 -4.45
CA PHE A 33 10.40 -12.23 -3.41
C PHE A 33 11.86 -12.37 -3.87
N PRO A 34 12.69 -11.32 -3.70
CA PRO A 34 14.08 -11.37 -4.11
C PRO A 34 14.86 -12.35 -3.23
N ARG A 35 16.05 -12.75 -3.71
CA ARG A 35 16.93 -13.71 -3.03
C ARG A 35 17.53 -13.17 -1.71
N ASP A 36 17.30 -11.90 -1.40
CA ASP A 36 17.66 -11.25 -0.14
C ASP A 36 16.70 -11.58 1.02
N GLY A 37 15.56 -12.22 0.72
CA GLY A 37 14.59 -12.63 1.72
C GLY A 37 13.57 -11.56 2.08
N MET A 38 13.57 -10.44 1.36
CA MET A 38 12.61 -9.36 1.56
C MET A 38 11.31 -9.62 0.81
N VAL A 39 10.24 -8.93 1.20
CA VAL A 39 9.01 -8.83 0.41
C VAL A 39 9.01 -7.45 -0.22
N ARG A 40 8.94 -7.37 -1.56
CA ARG A 40 8.77 -6.09 -2.27
C ARG A 40 7.37 -6.05 -2.84
N VAL A 41 6.62 -5.01 -2.49
CA VAL A 41 5.28 -4.77 -3.05
C VAL A 41 5.39 -3.63 -4.05
N ILE A 42 5.17 -3.93 -5.31
CA ILE A 42 5.19 -2.95 -6.39
C ILE A 42 3.80 -2.33 -6.47
N THR A 43 3.74 -1.02 -6.34
CA THR A 43 2.50 -0.24 -6.43
C THR A 43 2.43 0.50 -7.75
N SER A 44 1.21 0.67 -8.26
CA SER A 44 0.95 1.66 -9.30
C SER A 44 0.24 2.86 -8.67
N ALA A 45 0.67 4.06 -9.05
CA ALA A 45 -0.10 5.26 -8.78
C ALA A 45 -1.41 5.12 -9.58
N VAL A 46 -2.52 5.06 -8.86
CA VAL A 46 -3.82 5.35 -9.45
C VAL A 46 -4.05 6.79 -9.08
N ASP A 47 -4.24 7.66 -10.07
CA ASP A 47 -4.80 8.99 -9.81
C ASP A 47 -6.12 8.75 -9.11
N MET A 48 -6.13 8.91 -7.78
CA MET A 48 -7.37 9.02 -7.06
C MET A 48 -8.02 10.31 -7.54
N PRO A 49 -9.33 10.33 -7.78
CA PRO A 49 -10.01 11.60 -7.96
C PRO A 49 -9.64 12.46 -6.75
N GLU A 50 -9.12 13.67 -7.01
CA GLU A 50 -9.03 14.72 -6.00
C GLU A 50 -10.32 14.64 -5.21
N LYS A 51 -10.22 14.40 -3.89
CA LYS A 51 -11.41 14.50 -3.04
C LYS A 51 -12.01 15.84 -3.39
N PRO A 52 -13.24 15.92 -3.95
CA PRO A 52 -13.87 17.20 -4.06
C PRO A 52 -13.89 17.70 -2.63
N GLU A 53 -13.19 18.81 -2.38
CA GLU A 53 -13.36 19.56 -1.15
C GLU A 53 -14.86 19.62 -0.95
N GLN A 54 -15.33 18.96 0.11
CA GLN A 54 -16.72 18.98 0.44
C GLN A 54 -16.98 20.44 0.79
N ASP A 55 -17.43 21.20 -0.21
CA ASP A 55 -17.70 22.61 -0.09
C ASP A 55 -18.89 22.75 0.84
N ASP A 56 -18.58 22.81 2.14
CA ASP A 56 -19.53 23.05 3.23
C ASP A 56 -20.09 24.49 3.17
N ARG A 57 -19.82 25.26 2.10
CA ARG A 57 -20.60 26.45 1.75
C ARG A 57 -21.94 26.02 1.19
N LYS A 58 -22.79 25.45 2.04
CA LYS A 58 -24.24 25.66 1.88
C LYS A 58 -24.43 27.16 1.75
N PRO A 59 -24.97 27.69 0.64
CA PRO A 59 -25.37 29.09 0.62
C PRO A 59 -26.46 29.22 1.69
N GLU A 60 -26.22 30.08 2.69
CA GLU A 60 -27.29 30.47 3.60
C GLU A 60 -28.46 30.98 2.75
N PRO A 61 -29.69 30.48 2.96
CA PRO A 61 -30.84 31.01 2.24
C PRO A 61 -30.97 32.47 2.64
N TRP A 62 -30.74 33.36 1.68
CA TRP A 62 -30.92 34.78 1.85
C TRP A 62 -32.36 35.07 2.28
N THR A 63 -32.46 36.09 3.12
CA THR A 63 -33.61 36.55 3.88
C THR A 63 -34.83 36.87 3.03
#